data_AF-G8B1Q7-F1
#
_entry.id   AF-G8B1Q7-F1
#
_cell.length_a   1.000
_cell.length_b   1.000
_cell.length_c   1.000
_cell.angle_alpha   90.00
_cell.angle_beta   90.00
_cell.angle_gamma   90.00
#
_symmetry.space_group_name_H-M   'P 1'
#
loop_
_entity.id
_entity.type
_entity.pdbx_description
1 polymer ?
#
loop_
_entity_poly.entity_id
_entity_poly.type
_entity_poly.pdbx_seq_one_letter_code
_entity_poly.pdbx_strand_id
1 'polypeptide(L)'
;MKNLFVILALCVVSLYALDGFDFYRKKMDECLSENGLSEYDLKYVFKIGKPDYESPKNISDKTLACMLSCMYHLYKNRQTIDKAIATVINRDDSLTAEKKKNLLGTVRNCTREAGDDDCVLLHCLDVTKEPFSKIITAGKKIKPSKIDTD
;
A
#
# COMPACT_ATOMS: atom_id res chain seq x y z
N MET A 1 -29.17 -30.33 -22.46
CA MET A 1 -27.76 -30.59 -22.13
C MET A 1 -26.85 -29.36 -22.26
N LYS A 2 -27.01 -28.46 -23.25
CA LYS A 2 -26.20 -27.23 -23.36
C LYS A 2 -26.26 -26.29 -22.14
N ASN A 3 -27.43 -26.17 -21.49
CA ASN A 3 -27.59 -25.28 -20.32
C ASN A 3 -26.90 -25.79 -19.05
N LEU A 4 -26.60 -27.10 -18.94
CA LEU A 4 -25.97 -27.69 -17.76
C LEU A 4 -24.46 -27.38 -17.71
N PHE A 5 -23.80 -27.37 -18.87
CA PHE A 5 -22.37 -27.02 -18.98
C PHE A 5 -22.10 -25.55 -18.67
N VAL A 6 -23.03 -24.65 -19.01
CA VAL A 6 -22.92 -23.21 -18.69
C VAL A 6 -23.05 -22.96 -17.18
N ILE A 7 -23.96 -23.68 -16.51
CA ILE A 7 -24.14 -23.58 -15.06
C ILE A 7 -22.89 -24.10 -14.32
N LEU A 8 -22.34 -25.24 -14.73
CA LEU A 8 -21.11 -25.80 -14.15
C LEU A 8 -19.90 -24.87 -14.33
N ALA A 9 -19.74 -24.25 -15.50
CA ALA A 9 -18.66 -23.30 -15.74
C ALA A 9 -18.77 -22.03 -14.87
N LEU A 10 -19.99 -21.51 -14.66
CA LEU A 10 -20.23 -20.36 -13.77
C LEU A 10 -20.00 -20.69 -12.29
N CYS A 11 -20.33 -21.89 -11.84
CA CYS A 11 -20.06 -22.33 -10.47
C CYS A 11 -18.56 -22.46 -10.19
N VAL A 12 -17.79 -22.99 -11.14
CA VAL A 12 -16.35 -23.18 -10.99
C VAL A 12 -15.61 -21.83 -11.00
N VAL A 13 -15.99 -20.88 -11.85
CA VAL A 13 -15.42 -19.51 -11.84
C VAL A 13 -15.77 -18.77 -10.54
N SER A 14 -16.98 -18.97 -10.02
CA SER A 14 -17.40 -18.40 -8.74
C SER A 14 -16.62 -18.99 -7.56
N LEU A 15 -16.32 -20.29 -7.56
CA LEU A 15 -15.51 -20.96 -6.53
C LEU A 15 -14.08 -20.41 -6.50
N TYR A 16 -13.42 -20.27 -7.66
CA TYR A 16 -12.07 -19.71 -7.74
C TYR A 16 -11.99 -18.24 -7.29
N ALA A 17 -13.07 -17.46 -7.47
CA ALA A 17 -13.12 -16.08 -7.01
C ALA A 17 -13.28 -15.95 -5.48
N LEU A 18 -14.01 -16.88 -4.86
CA LEU A 18 -14.22 -16.91 -3.40
C LEU A 18 -12.94 -17.25 -2.64
N ASP A 19 -12.14 -18.19 -3.14
CA ASP A 19 -10.88 -18.61 -2.51
C ASP A 19 -9.87 -17.44 -2.40
N GLY A 20 -9.80 -16.59 -3.43
CA GLY A 20 -8.91 -15.42 -3.43
C GLY A 20 -9.36 -14.34 -2.45
N PHE A 21 -10.67 -14.14 -2.30
CA PHE A 21 -11.24 -13.15 -1.41
C PHE A 21 -11.10 -13.55 0.07
N ASP A 22 -11.37 -14.81 0.41
CA ASP A 22 -11.21 -15.31 1.78
C ASP A 22 -9.73 -15.35 2.21
N PHE A 23 -8.82 -15.69 1.30
CA PHE A 23 -7.39 -15.59 1.55
C PHE A 23 -6.97 -14.14 1.88
N TYR A 24 -7.40 -13.18 1.07
CA TYR A 24 -7.08 -11.77 1.28
C TYR A 24 -7.66 -11.24 2.59
N ARG A 25 -8.91 -11.58 2.91
CA ARG A 25 -9.54 -11.21 4.19
C ARG A 25 -8.74 -11.73 5.37
N LYS A 26 -8.43 -13.04 5.39
CA LYS A 26 -7.65 -13.64 6.48
C LYS A 26 -6.29 -12.97 6.65
N LYS A 27 -5.60 -12.67 5.55
CA LYS A 27 -4.32 -11.97 5.60
C LYS A 27 -4.41 -10.52 6.07
N MET A 28 -5.51 -9.82 5.75
CA MET A 28 -5.78 -8.50 6.30
C MET A 28 -6.04 -8.56 7.81
N ASP A 29 -6.79 -9.55 8.27
CA ASP A 29 -7.06 -9.76 9.70
C ASP A 29 -5.76 -10.07 10.47
N GLU A 30 -4.86 -10.87 9.88
CA GLU A 30 -3.51 -11.09 10.40
C GLU A 30 -2.76 -9.75 10.54
N CYS A 31 -2.68 -8.94 9.47
CA CYS A 31 -2.05 -7.61 9.52
C CYS A 31 -2.63 -6.70 10.62
N LEU A 32 -3.95 -6.69 10.78
CA LEU A 32 -4.63 -5.89 11.80
C LEU A 32 -4.26 -6.36 13.20
N SER A 33 -4.40 -7.66 13.46
CA SER A 33 -4.17 -8.24 14.78
C SER A 33 -2.71 -8.12 15.24
N GLU A 34 -1.74 -8.32 14.35
CA GLU A 34 -0.30 -8.14 14.62
C GLU A 34 0.04 -6.69 15.04
N ASN A 35 -0.76 -5.73 14.57
CA ASN A 35 -0.59 -4.30 14.87
C ASN A 35 -1.53 -3.80 15.99
N GLY A 36 -2.28 -4.70 16.63
CA GLY A 36 -3.24 -4.34 17.68
C GLY A 36 -4.43 -3.50 17.17
N LEU A 37 -4.75 -3.61 15.88
CA LEU A 37 -5.83 -2.90 15.22
C LEU A 37 -7.06 -3.79 15.04
N SER A 38 -8.21 -3.15 14.91
CA SER A 38 -9.47 -3.75 14.51
C SER A 38 -9.86 -3.33 13.09
N GLU A 39 -10.86 -3.99 12.50
CA GLU A 39 -11.41 -3.60 11.20
C GLU A 39 -11.91 -2.15 11.20
N TYR A 40 -12.42 -1.64 12.33
CA TYR A 40 -12.88 -0.26 12.47
C TYR A 40 -11.76 0.78 12.31
N ASP A 41 -10.51 0.37 12.53
CA ASP A 41 -9.35 1.26 12.45
C ASP A 41 -8.84 1.41 11.01
N LEU A 42 -9.24 0.52 10.09
CA LEU A 42 -8.90 0.62 8.66
C LEU A 42 -9.30 1.95 8.04
N LYS A 43 -10.35 2.58 8.56
CA LYS A 43 -10.78 3.92 8.11
C LYS A 43 -9.67 4.95 8.21
N TYR A 44 -8.79 4.86 9.22
CA TYR A 44 -7.67 5.79 9.39
C TYR A 44 -6.61 5.54 8.32
N VAL A 45 -6.23 4.27 8.12
CA VAL A 45 -5.25 3.85 7.10
C VAL A 45 -5.70 4.27 5.69
N PHE A 46 -6.97 4.04 5.35
CA PHE A 46 -7.52 4.41 4.03
C PHE A 46 -7.74 5.91 3.83
N LYS A 47 -7.71 6.69 4.91
CA LYS A 47 -7.81 8.15 4.86
C LYS A 47 -6.46 8.85 4.81
N ILE A 48 -5.35 8.22 5.18
CA ILE A 48 -4.01 8.82 5.08
C ILE A 48 -3.83 9.52 3.73
N GLY A 49 -3.35 10.77 3.74
CA GLY A 49 -3.11 11.59 2.55
C GLY A 49 -4.36 12.23 1.91
N LYS A 50 -5.57 12.00 2.47
CA LYS A 50 -6.78 12.73 2.06
C LYS A 50 -6.91 14.06 2.81
N PRO A 51 -7.61 15.07 2.24
CA PRO A 51 -7.80 16.36 2.90
C PRO A 51 -8.54 16.29 4.24
N ASP A 52 -9.39 15.29 4.45
CA ASP A 52 -10.17 15.06 5.67
C ASP A 52 -9.48 14.07 6.63
N TYR A 53 -8.20 13.79 6.43
CA TYR A 53 -7.45 12.92 7.30
C TYR A 53 -7.10 13.63 8.61
N GLU A 54 -7.59 13.06 9.71
CA GLU A 54 -7.12 13.39 11.05
C GLU A 54 -6.45 12.15 11.64
N SER A 55 -5.23 12.32 12.15
CA SER A 55 -4.52 11.21 12.79
C SER A 55 -5.26 10.79 14.06
N PRO A 56 -5.55 9.49 14.24
CA PRO A 56 -6.19 8.98 15.45
C PRO A 56 -5.32 9.24 16.69
N LYS A 57 -5.93 9.72 17.78
CA LYS A 57 -5.21 9.99 19.04
C LYS A 57 -4.72 8.72 19.74
N ASN A 58 -5.38 7.59 19.50
CA ASN A 58 -5.17 6.32 20.18
C ASN A 58 -4.35 5.31 19.37
N ILE A 59 -3.91 5.67 18.16
CA ILE A 59 -3.11 4.79 17.30
C ILE A 59 -1.85 5.56 16.91
N SER A 60 -0.68 4.94 17.10
CA SER A 60 0.59 5.59 16.79
C SER A 60 0.83 5.69 15.28
N ASP A 61 1.59 6.70 14.85
CA ASP A 61 2.04 6.82 13.46
C ASP A 61 2.83 5.58 13.00
N LYS A 62 3.62 4.98 13.91
CA LYS A 62 4.36 3.73 13.64
C LYS A 62 3.41 2.58 13.35
N THR A 63 2.33 2.43 14.12
CA THR A 63 1.31 1.40 13.91
C THR A 63 0.65 1.56 12.53
N LEU A 64 0.32 2.79 12.14
CA LEU A 64 -0.25 3.07 10.81
C LEU A 64 0.75 2.79 9.68
N ALA A 65 2.04 3.10 9.89
CA ALA A 65 3.12 2.79 8.94
C ALA A 65 3.32 1.28 8.78
N CYS A 66 3.37 0.52 9.87
CA CYS A 66 3.43 -0.95 9.82
C CYS A 66 2.23 -1.54 9.09
N MET A 67 1.03 -1.01 9.34
CA MET A 67 -0.18 -1.48 8.65
C MET A 67 -0.11 -1.23 7.13
N LEU A 68 0.41 -0.08 6.70
CA LEU A 68 0.64 0.20 5.27
C LEU A 68 1.67 -0.75 4.64
N SER A 69 2.76 -1.07 5.34
CA SER A 69 3.73 -2.07 4.88
C SER A 69 3.08 -3.44 4.73
N CYS A 70 2.33 -3.90 5.74
CA CYS A 70 1.65 -5.19 5.70
C CYS A 70 0.70 -5.27 4.50
N MET A 71 -0.15 -4.25 4.31
CA MET A 71 -1.04 -4.16 3.15
C MET A 71 -0.28 -4.19 1.82
N TYR A 72 0.86 -3.50 1.72
CA TYR A 72 1.68 -3.52 0.52
C TYR A 72 2.14 -4.93 0.15
N HIS A 73 2.54 -5.75 1.13
CA HIS A 73 2.93 -7.14 0.89
C HIS A 73 1.75 -8.03 0.47
N LEU A 74 0.52 -7.75 0.92
CA LEU A 74 -0.67 -8.51 0.52
C LEU A 74 -0.96 -8.42 -0.97
N TYR A 75 -0.66 -7.28 -1.61
CA TYR A 75 -0.95 -7.05 -3.03
C TYR A 75 0.04 -7.72 -3.99
N LYS A 76 0.94 -8.59 -3.51
CA LYS A 76 1.98 -9.27 -4.34
C LYS A 76 2.72 -8.30 -5.26
N ASN A 77 3.09 -7.14 -4.72
CA ASN A 77 3.81 -6.13 -5.48
C ASN A 77 5.16 -6.68 -5.96
N ARG A 78 5.53 -6.35 -7.20
CA ARG A 78 6.80 -6.79 -7.81
C ARG A 78 8.00 -5.93 -7.39
N GLN A 79 7.74 -4.77 -6.77
CA GLN A 79 8.75 -3.83 -6.33
C GLN A 79 8.83 -3.85 -4.81
N THR A 80 9.99 -3.50 -4.28
CA THR A 80 10.17 -3.15 -2.87
C THR A 80 9.52 -1.78 -2.61
N ILE A 81 9.13 -1.50 -1.37
CA ILE A 81 8.39 -0.28 -1.00
C ILE A 81 9.19 0.98 -1.35
N ASP A 82 10.49 1.00 -1.06
CA ASP A 82 11.40 2.11 -1.38
C ASP A 82 11.40 2.43 -2.89
N LYS A 83 11.44 1.40 -3.75
CA LYS A 83 11.41 1.56 -5.21
C LYS A 83 10.06 2.06 -5.70
N ALA A 84 8.97 1.59 -5.11
CA ALA A 84 7.64 2.09 -5.44
C ALA A 84 7.49 3.57 -5.09
N ILE A 85 7.92 3.98 -3.89
CA ILE A 85 7.90 5.39 -3.45
C ILE A 85 8.78 6.25 -4.36
N ALA A 86 10.02 5.81 -4.64
CA ALA A 86 10.93 6.50 -5.55
C ALA A 86 10.32 6.67 -6.96
N THR A 87 9.62 5.65 -7.46
CA THR A 87 8.93 5.70 -8.75
C THR A 87 7.84 6.78 -8.74
N VAL A 88 7.03 6.86 -7.68
CA VAL A 88 6.02 7.91 -7.56
C VAL A 88 6.66 9.30 -7.53
N ILE A 89 7.71 9.49 -6.72
CA ILE A 89 8.42 10.79 -6.64
C ILE A 89 8.97 11.21 -8.01
N ASN A 90 9.59 10.28 -8.74
CA ASN A 90 10.17 10.58 -10.05
C ASN A 90 9.10 10.96 -11.09
N ARG A 91 7.92 10.34 -11.02
CA ARG A 91 6.79 10.56 -11.93
C ARG A 91 5.91 11.76 -11.57
N ASP A 92 6.08 12.34 -10.39
CA ASP A 92 5.29 13.48 -9.97
C ASP A 92 5.81 14.78 -10.62
N ASP A 93 5.14 15.23 -11.67
CA ASP A 93 5.49 16.45 -12.41
C ASP A 93 5.23 17.74 -11.62
N SER A 94 4.49 17.67 -10.51
CA SER A 94 4.28 18.83 -9.64
C SER A 94 5.49 19.14 -8.75
N LEU A 95 6.44 18.20 -8.63
CA LEU A 95 7.64 18.37 -7.83
C LEU A 95 8.80 18.95 -8.66
N THR A 96 9.46 19.97 -8.13
CA THR A 96 10.70 20.49 -8.70
C THR A 96 11.83 19.45 -8.64
N ALA A 97 12.84 19.57 -9.51
CA ALA A 97 14.00 18.69 -9.50
C ALA A 97 14.72 18.65 -8.13
N GLU A 98 14.81 19.81 -7.47
CA GLU A 98 15.37 19.92 -6.12
C GLU A 98 14.52 19.16 -5.10
N LYS A 99 13.18 19.32 -5.15
CA LYS A 99 12.28 18.63 -4.23
C LYS A 99 12.33 17.11 -4.44
N LYS A 100 12.38 16.63 -5.70
CA LYS A 100 12.59 15.22 -6.03
C LYS A 100 13.90 14.70 -5.44
N LYS A 101 15.00 15.43 -5.65
CA LYS A 101 16.32 15.07 -5.11
C LYS A 101 16.29 14.94 -3.58
N ASN A 102 15.67 15.88 -2.88
CA ASN A 102 15.58 15.86 -1.42
C ASN A 102 14.75 14.66 -0.92
N LEU A 103 13.58 14.41 -1.51
CA LEU A 103 12.72 13.30 -1.13
C LEU A 103 13.37 11.94 -1.38
N LEU A 104 14.02 11.77 -2.54
CA LEU A 104 14.77 10.55 -2.85
C LEU A 104 15.98 10.36 -1.91
N GLY A 105 16.59 11.46 -1.46
CA GLY A 105 17.61 11.44 -0.41
C GLY A 105 17.07 10.89 0.90
N THR A 106 15.90 11.36 1.34
CA THR A 106 15.22 10.84 2.53
C THR A 106 14.88 9.35 2.40
N VAL A 107 14.30 8.93 1.26
CA VAL A 107 14.00 7.50 0.99
C VAL A 107 15.26 6.66 1.13
N ARG A 108 16.38 7.07 0.53
CA ARG A 108 17.64 6.34 0.61
C ARG A 108 18.17 6.24 2.03
N ASN A 109 18.11 7.33 2.81
CA ASN A 109 18.58 7.34 4.18
C ASN A 109 17.74 6.40 5.05
N CYS A 110 16.41 6.47 4.95
CA CYS A 110 15.50 5.59 5.69
C CYS A 110 15.63 4.13 5.26
N THR A 111 15.85 3.85 3.98
CA THR A 111 16.10 2.47 3.49
C THR A 111 17.35 1.88 4.15
N ARG A 112 18.42 2.67 4.29
CA ARG A 112 19.65 2.24 4.96
C ARG A 112 19.43 2.00 6.46
N GLU A 113 18.63 2.84 7.12
CA GLU A 113 18.31 2.70 8.55
C GLU A 113 17.44 1.48 8.84
N ALA A 114 16.46 1.24 7.98
CA ALA A 114 15.49 0.16 8.13
C ALA A 114 16.03 -1.23 7.78
N GLY A 115 17.01 -1.31 6.87
CA GLY A 115 17.45 -2.59 6.31
C GLY A 115 16.30 -3.24 5.55
N ASP A 116 15.89 -4.44 5.98
CA ASP A 116 14.79 -5.21 5.38
C ASP A 116 13.43 -5.01 6.08
N ASP A 117 13.35 -4.13 7.10
CA ASP A 117 12.10 -3.86 7.83
C ASP A 117 11.30 -2.73 7.19
N ASP A 118 10.35 -3.10 6.34
CA ASP A 118 9.48 -2.17 5.63
C ASP A 118 8.57 -1.34 6.56
N CYS A 119 8.25 -1.81 7.78
CA CYS A 119 7.56 -0.97 8.75
C CYS A 119 8.49 0.16 9.24
N VAL A 120 9.72 -0.17 9.60
CA VAL A 120 10.72 0.82 10.04
C VAL A 120 11.00 1.82 8.93
N LEU A 121 11.09 1.36 7.67
CA LEU A 121 11.23 2.24 6.50
C LEU A 121 10.08 3.26 6.42
N LEU A 122 8.84 2.77 6.44
CA LEU A 122 7.67 3.66 6.32
C LEU A 122 7.53 4.59 7.53
N HIS A 123 7.89 4.13 8.72
CA HIS A 123 7.89 4.98 9.91
C HIS A 123 8.96 6.07 9.83
N CYS A 124 10.18 5.74 9.42
CA CYS A 124 11.27 6.71 9.21
C CYS A 124 10.89 7.79 8.18
N LEU A 125 10.15 7.41 7.14
CA LEU A 125 9.66 8.35 6.14
C LEU A 125 8.50 9.23 6.62
N ASP A 126 7.97 9.01 7.83
CA ASP A 126 6.79 9.70 8.36
C ASP A 126 5.60 9.62 7.37
N VAL A 127 5.32 8.44 6.80
CA VAL A 127 4.36 8.30 5.69
C VAL A 127 2.91 8.67 6.01
N THR A 128 2.56 8.87 7.28
CA THR A 128 1.25 9.39 7.70
C THR A 128 1.15 10.90 7.55
N LYS A 129 2.27 11.60 7.33
CA LYS A 129 2.40 13.06 7.27
C LYS A 129 2.91 13.53 5.91
N GLU A 130 2.69 14.81 5.64
CA GLU A 130 3.25 15.46 4.46
C GLU A 130 4.78 15.51 4.52
N PRO A 131 5.47 15.35 3.38
CA PRO A 131 4.93 15.19 2.02
C PRO A 131 4.63 13.73 1.63
N PHE A 132 5.06 12.74 2.42
CA PHE A 132 4.99 11.33 2.05
C PHE A 132 3.57 10.76 2.02
N SER A 133 2.66 11.25 2.86
CA SER A 133 1.23 10.88 2.83
C SER A 133 0.57 11.17 1.47
N LYS A 134 0.94 12.28 0.82
CA LYS A 134 0.53 12.58 -0.56
C LYS A 134 1.20 11.68 -1.58
N ILE A 135 2.48 11.37 -1.40
CA ILE A 135 3.22 10.49 -2.32
C ILE A 135 2.60 9.09 -2.34
N ILE A 136 2.37 8.48 -1.17
CA ILE A 136 1.82 7.11 -1.12
C ILE A 136 0.36 7.03 -1.61
N THR A 137 -0.39 8.12 -1.55
CA THR A 137 -1.75 8.18 -2.12
C THR A 137 -1.76 8.52 -3.61
N ALA A 138 -0.83 9.33 -4.09
CA ALA A 138 -0.67 9.63 -5.51
C ALA A 138 -0.33 8.38 -6.33
N GLY A 139 0.38 7.41 -5.74
CA GLY A 139 0.61 6.08 -6.35
C GLY A 139 -0.68 5.37 -6.79
N LYS A 140 -1.83 5.62 -6.14
CA LYS A 140 -3.14 5.07 -6.53
C LYS A 140 -3.72 5.71 -7.81
N LYS A 141 -3.23 6.89 -8.20
CA LYS A 141 -3.69 7.64 -9.39
C LYS A 141 -2.80 7.43 -10.61
N ILE A 142 -1.58 6.93 -10.43
CA ILE A 142 -0.70 6.55 -11.53
C ILE A 142 -1.32 5.32 -12.19
N LYS A 143 -2.01 5.50 -13.33
CA LYS A 143 -2.40 4.38 -14.19
C LYS A 143 -1.14 3.54 -14.44
N PRO A 144 -1.19 2.21 -14.37
CA PRO A 144 -0.09 1.40 -14.87
C PRO A 144 0.13 1.84 -16.32
N SER A 145 1.26 2.52 -16.57
CA SER A 145 1.76 2.67 -17.92
C SER A 145 1.82 1.25 -18.47
N LYS A 146 1.29 1.07 -19.68
CA LYS A 146 1.29 -0.20 -20.41
C LYS A 146 2.56 -0.97 -20.06
N ILE A 147 2.36 -2.21 -19.64
CA ILE A 147 3.43 -3.19 -19.51
C ILE A 147 4.04 -3.25 -20.90
N ASP A 148 5.20 -2.60 -21.07
CA ASP A 148 6.07 -2.85 -22.21
C ASP A 148 6.60 -4.26 -21.99
N THR A 149 5.86 -5.23 -22.52
CA THR A 149 6.37 -6.55 -22.86
C THR A 149 7.26 -6.37 -24.09
N ASP A 150 8.57 -6.38 -23.86
CA ASP A 150 9.48 -7.01 -24.81
C ASP A 150 9.52 -8.51 -24.53
#